data_AF-A0A970C7J3-F1
#
_entry.id   AF-A0A970C7J3-F1
#
_cell.length_a   1.000
_cell.length_b   1.000
_cell.length_c   1.000
_cell.angle_alpha   90.00
_cell.angle_beta   90.00
_cell.angle_gamma   90.00
#
_symmetry.space_group_name_H-M   'P 1'
#
loop_
_entity.id
_entity.type
_entity.pdbx_description
1 polymer ?
#
loop_
_entity_poly.entity_id
_entity_poly.type
_entity_poly.pdbx_seq_one_letter_code
_entity_poly.pdbx_strand_id
1 'polypeptide(L)'
;MYCRTSTRNAGANTGGGVKTRMSILVANGRQVRRKVGLGGYTLLELVGVLAIITILGLIVTENVLEKIKQQARKTEGDNLAVAADAMRRSVVRTKSIPGAGNMPAQIAAELSLPISKILTTPFRQTRYFFMHPDFRVGTNLTSSLPYTQTVFGSTIEPANCKALIISSVGPLDEDLLPASMDSTTFTNLWNTSEDWDALARDVKLQRIEFRDLFHRVILNNLDSSRDAPFSVESTNTLTYVVAGGRFETWFIDTTALNLHLASGELQTCEIIREDVSYVFENGRWARYLTGGRGTGSGVFGSLVDAFLNSSLYGGRKFAADQQSIVDEIYNYLWYVALWANDGFPGDDKSNPRPQIPEWRVGYDAADRLADFAKNLVGN
;
A
#
# COMPACT_ATOMS: atom_id res chain seq x y z
N MET A 1 39.68 -31.35 8.29
CA MET A 1 40.30 -30.06 8.65
C MET A 1 40.26 -29.97 10.18
N TYR A 2 41.44 -29.95 10.82
CA TYR A 2 41.70 -30.08 12.27
C TYR A 2 41.07 -28.91 13.08
N CYS A 3 40.38 -29.18 14.21
CA CYS A 3 40.89 -29.17 15.60
C CYS A 3 41.25 -27.76 16.15
N ARG A 4 40.59 -27.30 17.22
CA ARG A 4 41.11 -27.31 18.62
C ARG A 4 40.48 -26.20 19.50
N THR A 5 40.12 -26.60 20.71
CA THR A 5 39.84 -25.79 21.91
C THR A 5 41.05 -24.98 22.38
N SER A 6 40.81 -23.83 23.02
CA SER A 6 41.80 -23.15 23.87
C SER A 6 41.14 -22.36 25.01
N THR A 7 41.48 -22.72 26.23
CA THR A 7 41.29 -22.00 27.49
C THR A 7 42.64 -21.40 27.94
N ARG A 8 42.61 -20.18 28.50
CA ARG A 8 43.46 -19.61 29.59
C ARG A 8 43.45 -18.07 29.48
N ASN A 9 42.98 -17.30 30.47
CA ASN A 9 43.51 -16.97 31.82
C ASN A 9 44.48 -15.77 31.86
N ALA A 10 44.22 -14.94 32.87
CA ALA A 10 45.12 -14.06 33.64
C ALA A 10 45.37 -12.61 33.15
N GLY A 11 45.01 -11.68 34.02
CA GLY A 11 45.45 -10.28 34.03
C GLY A 11 45.09 -9.64 35.37
N ALA A 12 46.03 -9.67 36.31
CA ALA A 12 45.95 -9.06 37.65
C ALA A 12 46.56 -7.64 37.64
N ASN A 13 46.08 -6.74 38.50
CA ASN A 13 46.88 -5.73 39.21
C ASN A 13 46.02 -5.04 40.30
N THR A 14 46.30 -5.24 41.59
CA THR A 14 47.04 -4.34 42.52
C THR A 14 46.44 -2.93 42.61
N GLY A 15 46.15 -2.33 43.76
CA GLY A 15 46.68 -2.48 45.12
C GLY A 15 46.72 -1.07 45.72
N GLY A 16 46.32 -0.90 46.98
CA GLY A 16 46.30 0.44 47.59
C GLY A 16 45.75 0.43 49.01
N GLY A 17 46.47 -0.21 49.93
CA GLY A 17 46.24 -0.08 51.36
C GLY A 17 47.04 1.09 51.95
N VAL A 18 46.41 1.87 52.83
CA VAL A 18 47.11 2.76 53.75
C VAL A 18 46.60 2.48 55.16
N LYS A 19 47.47 1.83 55.95
CA LYS A 19 47.44 1.74 57.42
C LYS A 19 47.68 3.12 58.01
N THR A 20 46.93 3.54 59.04
CA THR A 20 47.49 4.42 60.09
C THR A 20 46.74 4.28 61.42
N ARG A 21 47.50 3.77 62.40
CA ARG A 21 47.56 4.00 63.86
C ARG A 21 46.32 3.87 64.75
N MET A 22 46.45 2.85 65.59
CA MET A 22 45.90 2.67 66.93
C MET A 22 46.46 3.75 67.89
N SER A 23 45.57 4.47 68.57
CA SER A 23 45.88 5.22 69.80
C SER A 23 44.89 4.79 70.86
N ILE A 24 45.39 4.04 71.82
CA ILE A 24 44.70 3.61 73.04
C ILE A 24 44.55 4.85 73.93
N LEU A 25 43.31 5.17 74.29
CA LEU A 25 43.02 6.00 75.45
C LEU A 25 41.96 5.29 76.29
N VAL A 26 42.44 4.70 77.38
CA VAL A 26 41.64 4.09 78.44
C VAL A 26 40.91 5.22 79.17
N ALA A 27 39.58 5.20 79.12
CA ALA A 27 38.73 5.95 80.02
C ALA A 27 37.76 4.97 80.71
N ASN A 28 38.04 4.75 82.00
CA ASN A 28 37.18 4.05 82.94
C ASN A 28 35.81 4.73 83.06
N GLY A 29 34.78 3.92 83.27
CA GLY A 29 33.69 4.28 84.18
C GLY A 29 32.39 4.80 83.55
N ARG A 30 31.56 3.89 83.06
CA ARG A 30 30.18 3.66 83.55
C ARG A 30 29.51 2.61 82.68
N GLN A 31 29.35 1.40 83.22
CA GLN A 31 28.41 0.44 82.68
C GLN A 31 26.99 0.97 82.85
N VAL A 32 26.44 1.57 81.80
CA VAL A 32 24.99 1.66 81.64
C VAL A 32 24.54 0.27 81.19
N ARG A 33 24.05 -0.53 82.14
CA ARG A 33 23.26 -1.73 81.86
C ARG A 33 22.07 -1.33 80.99
N ARG A 34 22.20 -1.40 79.66
CA ARG A 34 21.04 -1.59 78.80
C ARG A 34 20.56 -3.01 79.07
N LYS A 35 19.42 -3.11 79.75
CA LYS A 35 18.60 -4.33 79.72
C LYS A 35 18.27 -4.57 78.25
N VAL A 36 18.99 -5.48 77.60
CA VAL A 36 18.46 -6.17 76.43
C VAL A 36 17.35 -7.05 77.00
N GLY A 37 16.15 -6.49 77.05
CA GLY A 37 14.96 -7.29 77.21
C GLY A 37 14.93 -8.24 76.01
N LEU A 38 15.15 -9.51 76.27
CA LEU A 38 14.59 -10.58 75.44
C LEU A 38 13.08 -10.43 75.52
N GLY A 39 12.54 -9.47 74.78
CA GLY A 39 11.12 -9.39 74.48
C GLY A 39 10.84 -10.58 73.60
N GLY A 40 10.27 -11.63 74.18
CA GLY A 40 9.67 -12.69 73.38
C GLY A 40 8.69 -12.01 72.44
N TYR A 41 8.93 -12.11 71.12
CA TYR A 41 7.98 -11.68 70.12
C TYR A 41 6.64 -12.32 70.47
N THR A 42 5.71 -11.51 70.95
CA THR A 42 4.43 -12.06 71.38
C THR A 42 3.68 -12.53 70.15
N LEU A 43 2.95 -13.64 70.26
CA LEU A 43 2.17 -14.21 69.16
C LEU A 43 1.26 -13.16 68.50
N LEU A 44 0.82 -12.15 69.28
CA LEU A 44 0.02 -11.03 68.83
C LEU A 44 0.75 -10.12 67.82
N GLU A 45 2.04 -9.88 67.99
CA GLU A 45 2.86 -9.05 67.09
C GLU A 45 3.09 -9.76 65.75
N LEU A 46 3.29 -11.08 65.76
CA LEU A 46 3.43 -11.89 64.54
C LEU A 46 2.11 -11.98 63.76
N VAL A 47 0.97 -12.10 64.46
CA VAL A 47 -0.37 -12.04 63.83
C VAL A 47 -0.65 -10.66 63.24
N GLY A 48 -0.26 -9.58 63.92
CA GLY A 48 -0.40 -8.21 63.41
C GLY A 48 0.40 -7.94 62.15
N VAL A 49 1.68 -8.36 62.11
CA VAL A 49 2.53 -8.22 60.92
C VAL A 49 1.99 -9.06 59.75
N LEU A 50 1.53 -10.29 60.02
CA LEU A 50 0.95 -11.15 58.98
C LEU A 50 -0.32 -10.50 58.39
N ALA A 51 -1.19 -9.92 59.21
CA ALA A 51 -2.40 -9.23 58.76
C ALA A 51 -2.09 -8.00 57.89
N ILE A 52 -1.06 -7.23 58.22
CA ILE A 52 -0.65 -6.08 57.41
C ILE A 52 -0.07 -6.55 56.07
N ILE A 53 0.77 -7.60 56.07
CA ILE A 53 1.35 -8.15 54.84
C ILE A 53 0.28 -8.75 53.93
N THR A 54 -0.75 -9.42 54.47
CA THR A 54 -1.84 -9.97 53.64
C THR A 54 -2.69 -8.87 53.01
N ILE A 55 -3.01 -7.80 53.74
CA ILE A 55 -3.75 -6.65 53.20
C ILE A 55 -2.94 -5.94 52.11
N LEU A 56 -1.65 -5.68 52.35
CA LEU A 56 -0.78 -5.07 51.34
C LEU A 56 -0.59 -5.98 50.12
N GLY A 57 -0.45 -7.29 50.35
CA GLY A 57 -0.36 -8.29 49.29
C GLY A 57 -1.58 -8.27 48.38
N LEU A 58 -2.79 -8.24 48.95
CA LEU A 58 -4.05 -8.14 48.19
C LEU A 58 -4.08 -6.91 47.27
N ILE A 59 -3.74 -5.73 47.80
CA ILE A 59 -3.79 -4.47 47.04
C ILE A 59 -2.76 -4.44 45.89
N VAL A 60 -1.57 -5.02 46.08
CA VAL A 60 -0.54 -5.05 45.04
C VAL A 60 -0.89 -6.05 43.93
N THR A 61 -1.54 -7.15 44.27
CA THR A 61 -1.84 -8.23 43.31
C THR A 61 -2.81 -7.78 42.22
N GLU A 62 -3.86 -7.04 42.59
CA GLU A 62 -4.86 -6.52 41.64
C GLU A 62 -4.22 -5.58 40.61
N ASN A 63 -3.37 -4.66 41.06
CA ASN A 63 -2.69 -3.69 40.21
C ASN A 63 -1.70 -4.35 39.23
N VAL A 64 -1.02 -5.43 39.63
CA VAL A 64 -0.10 -6.15 38.75
C VAL A 64 -0.86 -6.95 37.69
N LEU A 65 -1.98 -7.57 38.06
CA LEU A 65 -2.82 -8.34 37.13
C LEU A 65 -3.40 -7.46 36.02
N GLU A 66 -3.89 -6.26 36.36
CA GLU A 66 -4.40 -5.32 35.36
C GLU A 66 -3.31 -4.89 34.38
N LYS A 67 -2.10 -4.60 34.87
CA LYS A 67 -0.96 -4.24 34.03
C LYS A 67 -0.55 -5.37 33.09
N ILE A 68 -0.51 -6.61 33.57
CA ILE A 68 -0.23 -7.79 32.75
C ILE A 68 -1.30 -7.94 31.66
N LYS A 69 -2.59 -7.79 31.99
CA LYS A 69 -3.68 -7.85 31.01
C LYS A 69 -3.59 -6.74 29.97
N GLN A 70 -3.25 -5.51 30.38
CA GLN A 70 -3.06 -4.39 29.45
C GLN A 70 -1.89 -4.66 28.50
N GLN A 71 -0.76 -5.15 29.02
CA GLN A 71 0.40 -5.50 28.20
C GLN A 71 0.09 -6.65 27.23
N ALA A 72 -0.63 -7.67 27.69
CA ALA A 72 -1.09 -8.78 26.85
C ALA A 72 -1.99 -8.29 25.71
N ARG A 73 -2.91 -7.36 25.97
CA ARG A 73 -3.78 -6.75 24.96
C ARG A 73 -3.03 -5.95 23.92
N LYS A 74 -2.02 -5.20 24.35
CA LYS A 74 -1.14 -4.48 23.44
C LYS A 74 -0.36 -5.45 22.55
N THR A 75 0.29 -6.43 23.17
CA THR A 75 1.06 -7.46 22.46
C THR A 75 0.21 -8.21 21.45
N GLU A 76 -1.03 -8.53 21.81
CA GLU A 76 -1.95 -9.20 20.90
C GLU A 76 -2.37 -8.30 19.74
N GLY A 77 -2.64 -7.01 19.97
CA GLY A 77 -2.88 -6.04 18.90
C GLY A 77 -1.71 -5.96 17.92
N ASP A 78 -0.48 -5.87 18.45
CA ASP A 78 0.74 -5.85 17.63
C ASP A 78 0.89 -7.14 16.80
N ASN A 79 0.61 -8.30 17.40
CA ASN A 79 0.64 -9.59 16.70
C ASN A 79 -0.40 -9.65 15.56
N LEU A 80 -1.60 -9.13 15.80
CA LEU A 80 -2.65 -9.10 14.78
C LEU A 80 -2.29 -8.16 13.62
N ALA A 81 -1.70 -7.00 13.91
CA ALA A 81 -1.21 -6.10 12.88
C ALA A 81 -0.15 -6.78 12.00
N VAL A 82 0.81 -7.48 12.62
CA VAL A 82 1.83 -8.27 11.90
C VAL A 82 1.18 -9.38 11.04
N ALA A 83 0.15 -10.05 11.55
CA ALA A 83 -0.60 -11.05 10.80
C ALA A 83 -1.34 -10.45 9.60
N ALA A 84 -1.95 -9.27 9.75
CA ALA A 84 -2.61 -8.53 8.67
C ALA A 84 -1.62 -8.11 7.57
N ASP A 85 -0.46 -7.57 7.94
CA ASP A 85 0.58 -7.17 6.99
C ASP A 85 1.17 -8.38 6.26
N ALA A 86 1.37 -9.50 6.97
CA ALA A 86 1.77 -10.75 6.36
C ALA A 86 0.72 -11.25 5.36
N MET A 87 -0.56 -11.15 5.70
CA MET A 87 -1.64 -11.53 4.80
C MET A 87 -1.60 -10.73 3.50
N ARG A 88 -1.47 -9.40 3.60
CA ARG A 88 -1.36 -8.49 2.44
C ARG A 88 -0.14 -8.80 1.57
N ARG A 89 1.05 -8.94 2.20
CA ARG A 89 2.28 -9.32 1.48
C ARG A 89 2.15 -10.66 0.78
N SER A 90 1.52 -11.64 1.43
CA SER A 90 1.28 -12.95 0.83
C SER A 90 0.41 -12.85 -0.42
N VAL A 91 -0.68 -12.08 -0.38
CA VAL A 91 -1.55 -11.85 -1.55
C VAL A 91 -0.77 -11.23 -2.71
N VAL A 92 0.04 -10.21 -2.44
CA VAL A 92 0.87 -9.55 -3.47
C VAL A 92 1.91 -10.50 -4.05
N ARG A 93 2.50 -11.38 -3.23
CA ARG A 93 3.53 -12.34 -3.65
C ARG A 93 2.97 -13.53 -4.43
N THR A 94 1.85 -14.10 -3.99
CA THR A 94 1.27 -15.31 -4.59
C THR A 94 0.22 -15.00 -5.65
N LYS A 95 -0.18 -13.73 -5.78
CA LYS A 95 -1.30 -13.27 -6.60
C LYS A 95 -2.61 -14.04 -6.31
N SER A 96 -2.79 -14.42 -5.05
CA SER A 96 -3.94 -15.23 -4.62
C SER A 96 -4.48 -14.79 -3.26
N ILE A 97 -5.81 -14.73 -3.16
CA ILE A 97 -6.56 -14.46 -1.94
C ILE A 97 -7.23 -15.77 -1.49
N PRO A 98 -6.92 -16.29 -0.30
CA PRO A 98 -7.49 -17.53 0.21
C PRO A 98 -8.94 -17.30 0.64
N GLY A 99 -9.68 -18.37 0.89
CA GLY A 99 -10.89 -18.29 1.72
C GLY A 99 -10.55 -18.12 3.21
N ALA A 100 -11.54 -17.74 4.02
CA ALA A 100 -11.39 -17.51 5.46
C ALA A 100 -10.69 -18.67 6.20
N GLY A 101 -11.07 -19.92 5.92
CA GLY A 101 -10.48 -21.10 6.55
C GLY A 101 -8.99 -21.35 6.23
N ASN A 102 -8.47 -20.79 5.13
CA ASN A 102 -7.09 -20.96 4.70
C ASN A 102 -6.19 -19.75 5.04
N MET A 103 -6.77 -18.63 5.50
CA MET A 103 -6.00 -17.46 5.94
C MET A 103 -4.91 -17.79 6.96
N PRO A 104 -5.16 -18.60 8.02
CA PRO A 104 -4.14 -18.86 9.03
C PRO A 104 -2.92 -19.58 8.45
N ALA A 105 -3.14 -20.52 7.52
CA ALA A 105 -2.07 -21.25 6.86
C ALA A 105 -1.23 -20.32 5.97
N GLN A 106 -1.88 -19.40 5.25
CA GLN A 106 -1.18 -18.44 4.39
C GLN A 106 -0.36 -17.42 5.19
N ILE A 107 -0.92 -16.89 6.29
CA ILE A 107 -0.18 -16.01 7.23
C ILE A 107 1.00 -16.75 7.85
N ALA A 108 0.79 -18.00 8.30
CA ALA A 108 1.83 -18.83 8.89
C ALA A 108 3.00 -19.07 7.93
N ALA A 109 2.69 -19.38 6.66
CA ALA A 109 3.69 -19.57 5.62
C ALA A 109 4.48 -18.28 5.35
N GLU A 110 3.81 -17.12 5.29
CA GLU A 110 4.47 -15.84 5.03
C GLU A 110 5.39 -15.40 6.19
N LEU A 111 4.97 -15.65 7.44
CA LEU A 111 5.77 -15.33 8.63
C LEU A 111 6.79 -16.42 8.99
N SER A 112 6.79 -17.57 8.30
CA SER A 112 7.58 -18.75 8.67
C SER A 112 7.33 -19.21 10.11
N LEU A 113 6.08 -19.12 10.57
CA LEU A 113 5.64 -19.54 11.90
C LEU A 113 4.77 -20.80 11.82
N PRO A 114 4.72 -21.64 12.87
CA PRO A 114 3.76 -22.73 12.91
C PRO A 114 2.32 -22.20 12.99
N ILE A 115 1.39 -22.85 12.30
CA ILE A 115 -0.01 -22.43 12.21
C ILE A 115 -0.69 -22.29 13.59
N SER A 116 -0.27 -23.07 14.59
CA SER A 116 -0.79 -22.99 15.96
C SER A 116 -0.53 -21.62 16.62
N LYS A 117 0.56 -20.93 16.25
CA LYS A 117 0.88 -19.58 16.71
C LYS A 117 0.02 -18.49 16.06
N ILE A 118 -0.59 -18.81 14.92
CA ILE A 118 -1.55 -17.94 14.24
C ILE A 118 -2.96 -18.20 14.75
N LEU A 119 -3.32 -19.47 14.93
CA LEU A 119 -4.66 -19.87 15.39
C LEU A 119 -4.94 -19.57 16.86
N THR A 120 -3.91 -19.54 17.71
CA THR A 120 -4.12 -19.33 19.15
C THR A 120 -3.23 -18.25 19.73
N THR A 121 -3.77 -17.53 20.72
CA THR A 121 -3.02 -16.55 21.51
C THR A 121 -2.10 -17.24 22.52
N PRO A 122 -1.15 -16.53 23.14
CA PRO A 122 -0.35 -17.06 24.25
C PRO A 122 -1.18 -17.57 25.44
N PHE A 123 -2.42 -17.07 25.59
CA PHE A 123 -3.38 -17.47 26.61
C PHE A 123 -4.30 -18.63 26.16
N ARG A 124 -3.95 -19.31 25.05
CA ARG A 124 -4.68 -20.44 24.45
C ARG A 124 -6.10 -20.10 24.00
N GLN A 125 -6.36 -18.83 23.69
CA GLN A 125 -7.62 -18.42 23.09
C GLN A 125 -7.55 -18.56 21.58
N THR A 126 -8.63 -18.99 20.95
CA THR A 126 -8.74 -19.14 19.50
C THR A 126 -8.87 -17.77 18.83
N ARG A 127 -8.15 -17.56 17.73
CA ARG A 127 -8.36 -16.44 16.81
C ARG A 127 -9.35 -16.85 15.73
N TYR A 128 -10.31 -15.99 15.45
CA TYR A 128 -11.32 -16.21 14.42
C TYR A 128 -11.00 -15.37 13.19
N PHE A 129 -11.22 -15.95 12.01
CA PHE A 129 -10.88 -15.36 10.72
C PHE A 129 -12.16 -15.30 9.88
N PHE A 130 -12.52 -14.10 9.46
CA PHE A 130 -13.70 -13.87 8.66
C PHE A 130 -13.34 -13.10 7.39
N MET A 131 -14.00 -13.43 6.30
CA MET A 131 -14.02 -12.61 5.09
C MET A 131 -15.41 -12.06 4.89
N HIS A 132 -15.50 -10.91 4.23
CA HIS A 132 -16.81 -10.35 3.89
C HIS A 132 -17.61 -11.37 3.07
N PRO A 133 -18.87 -11.68 3.40
CA PRO A 133 -19.64 -12.68 2.68
C PRO A 133 -19.83 -12.34 1.20
N ASP A 134 -20.06 -11.06 0.92
CA ASP A 134 -20.16 -10.52 -0.44
C ASP A 134 -18.80 -10.11 -1.04
N PHE A 135 -17.69 -10.76 -0.64
CA PHE A 135 -16.37 -10.50 -1.23
C PHE A 135 -16.41 -10.79 -2.74
N ARG A 136 -16.16 -9.77 -3.56
CA ARG A 136 -16.29 -9.87 -5.01
C ARG A 136 -14.98 -9.59 -5.73
N VAL A 137 -14.51 -10.54 -6.53
CA VAL A 137 -13.32 -10.49 -7.37
C VAL A 137 -13.42 -11.57 -8.48
N GLY A 138 -12.63 -11.51 -9.53
CA GLY A 138 -12.64 -12.50 -10.61
C GLY A 138 -13.68 -12.18 -11.68
N THR A 139 -14.45 -13.18 -12.12
CA THR A 139 -15.38 -13.05 -13.26
C THR A 139 -16.85 -13.03 -12.87
N ASN A 140 -17.19 -13.46 -11.65
CA ASN A 140 -18.56 -13.69 -11.23
C ASN A 140 -19.00 -12.64 -10.20
N LEU A 141 -20.27 -12.22 -10.27
CA LEU A 141 -20.84 -11.24 -9.35
C LEU A 141 -21.06 -11.77 -7.91
N THR A 142 -20.87 -13.07 -7.69
CA THR A 142 -21.01 -13.75 -6.38
C THR A 142 -19.66 -13.97 -5.70
N SER A 143 -19.69 -14.38 -4.42
CA SER A 143 -18.48 -14.66 -3.63
C SER A 143 -17.53 -15.60 -4.38
N SER A 144 -16.28 -15.17 -4.52
CA SER A 144 -15.31 -15.67 -5.52
C SER A 144 -14.02 -16.18 -4.88
N LEU A 145 -14.09 -16.46 -3.59
CA LEU A 145 -12.97 -16.96 -2.80
C LEU A 145 -12.93 -18.50 -2.83
N PRO A 146 -11.74 -19.12 -2.93
CA PRO A 146 -10.43 -18.49 -3.09
C PRO A 146 -10.24 -17.89 -4.50
N TYR A 147 -9.55 -16.76 -4.58
CA TYR A 147 -9.20 -16.10 -5.82
C TYR A 147 -7.74 -16.37 -6.18
N THR A 148 -7.48 -16.73 -7.43
CA THR A 148 -6.13 -16.80 -7.99
C THR A 148 -6.12 -15.97 -9.26
N GLN A 149 -5.19 -15.02 -9.35
CA GLN A 149 -5.07 -14.18 -10.53
C GLN A 149 -4.67 -15.01 -11.73
N THR A 150 -5.41 -14.82 -12.82
CA THR A 150 -5.07 -15.38 -14.14
C THR A 150 -4.62 -14.25 -15.06
N VAL A 151 -4.31 -14.58 -16.31
CA VAL A 151 -4.01 -13.57 -17.36
C VAL A 151 -5.14 -12.57 -17.57
N PHE A 152 -6.38 -12.92 -17.19
CA PHE A 152 -7.53 -12.04 -17.30
C PHE A 152 -7.78 -11.17 -16.07
N GLY A 153 -6.99 -11.33 -14.99
CA GLY A 153 -7.20 -10.59 -13.75
C GLY A 153 -8.57 -10.82 -13.14
N SER A 154 -9.16 -9.76 -12.59
CA SER A 154 -10.57 -9.68 -12.22
C SER A 154 -11.29 -8.90 -13.30
N THR A 155 -12.27 -9.47 -14.00
CA THR A 155 -13.01 -8.75 -15.07
C THR A 155 -14.14 -7.88 -14.53
N ILE A 156 -14.42 -7.98 -13.23
CA ILE A 156 -15.32 -7.09 -12.51
C ILE A 156 -14.53 -6.26 -11.50
N GLU A 157 -15.05 -5.09 -11.16
CA GLU A 157 -14.44 -4.26 -10.14
C GLU A 157 -14.46 -4.99 -8.77
N PRO A 158 -13.28 -5.19 -8.14
CA PRO A 158 -13.19 -5.76 -6.81
C PRO A 158 -14.00 -4.94 -5.81
N ALA A 159 -14.88 -5.59 -5.06
CA ALA A 159 -15.75 -4.93 -4.09
C ALA A 159 -15.85 -5.76 -2.81
N ASN A 160 -16.07 -5.06 -1.68
CA ASN A 160 -16.13 -5.67 -0.35
C ASN A 160 -14.91 -6.55 -0.04
N CYS A 161 -13.73 -6.19 -0.55
CA CYS A 161 -12.50 -6.94 -0.37
C CYS A 161 -11.94 -6.72 1.05
N LYS A 162 -12.65 -7.24 2.06
CA LYS A 162 -12.39 -7.01 3.49
C LYS A 162 -12.31 -8.34 4.22
N ALA A 163 -11.41 -8.41 5.20
CA ALA A 163 -11.31 -9.51 6.15
C ALA A 163 -11.08 -9.01 7.58
N LEU A 164 -11.55 -9.79 8.55
CA LEU A 164 -11.41 -9.52 9.98
C LEU A 164 -10.67 -10.67 10.64
N ILE A 165 -9.74 -10.32 11.52
CA ILE A 165 -9.19 -11.24 12.52
C ILE A 165 -9.69 -10.78 13.88
N ILE A 166 -10.37 -11.68 14.58
CA ILE A 166 -10.90 -11.44 15.92
C ILE A 166 -10.12 -12.31 16.89
N SER A 167 -9.62 -11.71 17.96
CA SER A 167 -8.87 -12.39 19.01
C SER A 167 -9.32 -11.91 20.37
N SER A 168 -9.05 -12.70 21.41
CA SER A 168 -9.24 -12.29 22.79
C SER A 168 -8.09 -12.72 23.67
N VAL A 169 -7.80 -11.88 24.66
CA VAL A 169 -6.83 -12.16 25.72
C VAL A 169 -7.47 -12.95 26.88
N GLY A 170 -8.78 -12.79 27.07
CA GLY A 170 -9.59 -13.53 28.04
C GLY A 170 -10.46 -14.61 27.38
N PRO A 171 -11.13 -15.47 28.18
CA PRO A 171 -12.14 -16.37 27.64
C PRO A 171 -13.21 -15.56 26.90
N LEU A 172 -13.38 -15.85 25.62
CA LEU A 172 -14.54 -15.42 24.86
C LEU A 172 -15.68 -16.39 25.15
N ASP A 173 -16.87 -15.86 25.41
CA ASP A 173 -18.07 -16.68 25.40
C ASP A 173 -18.30 -17.16 23.96
N GLU A 174 -18.37 -18.47 23.73
CA GLU A 174 -18.44 -19.04 22.37
C GLU A 174 -19.72 -18.60 21.64
N ASP A 175 -20.76 -18.19 22.38
CA ASP A 175 -22.01 -17.66 21.85
C ASP A 175 -21.92 -16.21 21.30
N LEU A 176 -20.80 -15.51 21.50
CA LEU A 176 -20.64 -14.12 21.03
C LEU A 176 -20.32 -14.00 19.54
N LEU A 177 -19.77 -15.05 18.91
CA LEU A 177 -19.39 -15.02 17.50
C LEU A 177 -20.17 -16.08 16.71
N PRO A 178 -20.86 -15.70 15.64
CA PRO A 178 -21.62 -16.66 14.84
C PRO A 178 -20.66 -17.57 14.05
N ALA A 179 -21.06 -18.84 13.87
CA ALA A 179 -20.29 -19.82 13.09
C ALA A 179 -20.11 -19.40 11.62
N SER A 180 -21.04 -18.62 11.09
CA SER A 180 -20.95 -17.93 9.80
C SER A 180 -21.35 -16.47 9.99
N MET A 181 -20.60 -15.57 9.35
CA MET A 181 -20.89 -14.14 9.43
C MET A 181 -21.75 -13.74 8.24
N ASP A 182 -22.87 -13.06 8.46
CA ASP A 182 -23.61 -12.41 7.39
C ASP A 182 -23.07 -11.00 7.09
N SER A 183 -23.49 -10.43 5.97
CA SER A 183 -22.98 -9.15 5.46
C SER A 183 -23.22 -7.99 6.43
N THR A 184 -24.40 -7.97 7.06
CA THR A 184 -24.81 -6.96 8.04
C THR A 184 -23.94 -7.03 9.30
N THR A 185 -23.79 -8.23 9.86
CA THR A 185 -22.99 -8.50 11.06
C THR A 185 -21.52 -8.20 10.83
N PHE A 186 -20.99 -8.59 9.66
CA PHE A 186 -19.62 -8.24 9.26
C PHE A 186 -19.45 -6.72 9.21
N THR A 187 -20.37 -6.00 8.57
CA THR A 187 -20.29 -4.55 8.42
C THR A 187 -20.38 -3.83 9.76
N ASN A 188 -21.25 -4.29 10.65
CA ASN A 188 -21.35 -3.75 12.01
C ASN A 188 -20.05 -3.95 12.78
N LEU A 189 -19.49 -5.17 12.78
CA LEU A 189 -18.20 -5.48 13.40
C LEU A 189 -17.05 -4.65 12.80
N TRP A 190 -17.04 -4.52 11.47
CA TRP A 190 -16.06 -3.72 10.74
C TRP A 190 -16.10 -2.25 11.18
N ASN A 191 -17.29 -1.67 11.35
CA ASN A 191 -17.46 -0.27 11.71
C ASN A 191 -17.37 0.02 13.21
N THR A 192 -17.24 -1.00 14.06
CA THR A 192 -17.24 -0.75 15.51
C THR A 192 -15.95 -0.07 15.95
N SER A 193 -16.04 0.90 16.86
CA SER A 193 -14.87 1.58 17.41
C SER A 193 -13.97 0.61 18.18
N GLU A 194 -12.71 1.01 18.36
CA GLU A 194 -11.78 0.26 19.22
C GLU A 194 -12.16 0.31 20.71
N ASP A 195 -13.04 1.26 21.09
CA ASP A 195 -13.59 1.45 22.43
C ASP A 195 -14.87 0.61 22.65
N TRP A 196 -14.92 -0.59 22.07
CA TRP A 196 -16.00 -1.54 22.34
C TRP A 196 -16.05 -1.82 23.86
N ASP A 197 -17.25 -1.73 24.42
CA ASP A 197 -17.68 -1.82 25.83
C ASP A 197 -16.81 -2.66 26.81
N ALA A 198 -17.02 -2.46 28.11
CA ALA A 198 -16.26 -3.02 29.23
C ALA A 198 -16.00 -4.55 29.19
N LEU A 199 -16.87 -5.33 28.52
CA LEU A 199 -16.73 -6.78 28.28
C LEU A 199 -15.90 -7.11 27.01
N ALA A 200 -15.92 -6.22 26.01
CA ALA A 200 -15.08 -6.30 24.81
C ALA A 200 -13.66 -5.75 25.05
N ARG A 201 -13.36 -5.25 26.26
CA ARG A 201 -12.03 -4.82 26.67
C ARG A 201 -10.92 -5.84 26.42
N ASP A 202 -11.24 -7.13 26.42
CA ASP A 202 -10.27 -8.20 26.18
C ASP A 202 -10.25 -8.68 24.72
N VAL A 203 -11.17 -8.20 23.88
CA VAL A 203 -11.29 -8.52 22.46
C VAL A 203 -10.48 -7.54 21.62
N LYS A 204 -9.82 -8.06 20.58
CA LYS A 204 -9.10 -7.28 19.57
C LYS A 204 -9.60 -7.64 18.19
N LEU A 205 -9.89 -6.59 17.43
CA LEU A 205 -10.35 -6.65 16.05
C LEU A 205 -9.25 -6.09 15.15
N GLN A 206 -8.80 -6.89 14.21
CA GLN A 206 -7.88 -6.45 13.17
C GLN A 206 -8.57 -6.48 11.82
N ARG A 207 -8.53 -5.33 11.16
CA ARG A 207 -9.11 -5.10 9.84
C ARG A 207 -8.04 -5.32 8.78
N ILE A 208 -8.43 -5.97 7.69
CA ILE A 208 -7.61 -6.15 6.51
C ILE A 208 -8.46 -5.72 5.32
N GLU A 209 -8.03 -4.68 4.64
CA GLU A 209 -8.56 -4.29 3.34
C GLU A 209 -7.64 -4.81 2.25
N PHE A 210 -8.20 -5.29 1.15
CA PHE A 210 -7.45 -5.74 -0.01
C PHE A 210 -7.76 -4.91 -1.26
N ARG A 211 -8.72 -3.98 -1.20
CA ARG A 211 -9.17 -3.22 -2.38
C ARG A 211 -8.06 -2.36 -2.98
N ASP A 212 -7.22 -1.81 -2.13
CA ASP A 212 -6.05 -1.00 -2.48
C ASP A 212 -4.92 -1.81 -3.11
N LEU A 213 -4.97 -3.15 -3.02
CA LEU A 213 -4.07 -4.03 -3.73
C LEU A 213 -4.50 -4.25 -5.18
N PHE A 214 -5.62 -3.70 -5.65
CA PHE A 214 -6.08 -3.89 -7.01
C PHE A 214 -5.99 -2.60 -7.83
N HIS A 215 -5.30 -2.68 -8.96
CA HIS A 215 -5.16 -1.59 -9.92
C HIS A 215 -5.90 -1.92 -11.20
N ARG A 216 -6.60 -0.93 -11.74
CA ARG A 216 -7.35 -1.02 -12.99
C ARG A 216 -6.38 -0.91 -14.17
N VAL A 217 -6.51 -1.84 -15.11
CA VAL A 217 -5.76 -1.84 -16.36
C VAL A 217 -6.73 -1.82 -17.53
N ILE A 218 -6.53 -0.86 -18.43
CA ILE A 218 -7.31 -0.74 -19.66
C ILE A 218 -6.37 -0.92 -20.85
N LEU A 219 -6.66 -1.90 -21.71
CA LEU A 219 -5.96 -2.13 -22.96
C LEU A 219 -6.92 -1.80 -24.11
N ASN A 220 -6.60 -0.77 -24.87
CA ASN A 220 -7.39 -0.35 -26.02
C ASN A 220 -6.68 -0.73 -27.30
N ASN A 221 -7.31 -1.55 -28.13
CA ASN A 221 -6.80 -1.86 -29.45
C ASN A 221 -7.45 -0.92 -30.47
N LEU A 222 -6.67 -0.02 -31.04
CA LEU A 222 -7.14 0.93 -32.05
C LEU A 222 -6.86 0.45 -33.49
N ASP A 223 -6.06 -0.60 -33.66
CA ASP A 223 -5.85 -1.24 -34.96
C ASP A 223 -7.11 -1.98 -35.39
N SER A 224 -7.59 -1.68 -36.59
CA SER A 224 -8.82 -2.27 -37.16
C SER A 224 -8.61 -3.66 -37.78
N SER A 225 -7.36 -4.09 -37.95
CA SER A 225 -7.01 -5.31 -38.69
C SER A 225 -6.06 -6.26 -37.94
N ARG A 226 -5.61 -5.89 -36.75
CA ARG A 226 -4.64 -6.67 -35.97
C ARG A 226 -5.12 -6.78 -34.54
N ASP A 227 -5.02 -7.99 -33.99
CA ASP A 227 -5.21 -8.21 -32.56
C ASP A 227 -3.97 -7.74 -31.80
N ALA A 228 -4.17 -7.24 -30.58
CA ALA A 228 -3.11 -6.70 -29.75
C ALA A 228 -2.68 -7.74 -28.70
N PRO A 229 -1.49 -8.35 -28.84
CA PRO A 229 -1.03 -9.39 -27.93
C PRO A 229 -0.48 -8.81 -26.62
N PHE A 230 -0.83 -9.44 -25.51
CA PHE A 230 -0.29 -9.19 -24.17
C PHE A 230 -0.16 -10.50 -23.39
N SER A 231 0.67 -10.53 -22.36
CA SER A 231 0.68 -11.59 -21.36
C SER A 231 0.86 -11.02 -19.96
N VAL A 232 0.66 -11.85 -18.94
CA VAL A 232 0.71 -11.44 -17.54
C VAL A 232 1.60 -12.40 -16.76
N GLU A 233 2.38 -11.86 -15.84
CA GLU A 233 3.40 -12.59 -15.08
C GLU A 233 4.41 -13.29 -16.01
N SER A 234 5.08 -14.32 -15.51
CA SER A 234 5.98 -15.17 -16.30
C SER A 234 5.25 -16.15 -17.22
N THR A 235 3.95 -15.97 -17.47
CA THR A 235 3.24 -16.84 -18.41
C THR A 235 3.57 -16.41 -19.83
N ASN A 236 4.23 -17.29 -20.58
CA ASN A 236 4.45 -17.11 -22.03
C ASN A 236 3.16 -17.31 -22.85
N THR A 237 2.00 -17.30 -22.19
CA THR A 237 0.70 -17.47 -22.84
C THR A 237 0.22 -16.12 -23.35
N LEU A 238 0.34 -15.90 -24.66
CA LEU A 238 -0.20 -14.71 -25.30
C LEU A 238 -1.73 -14.72 -25.24
N THR A 239 -2.28 -13.60 -24.79
CA THR A 239 -3.68 -13.24 -24.81
C THR A 239 -3.86 -12.03 -25.72
N TYR A 240 -5.05 -11.87 -26.29
CA TYR A 240 -5.28 -10.91 -27.36
C TYR A 240 -6.46 -10.00 -27.04
N VAL A 241 -6.26 -8.70 -27.23
CA VAL A 241 -7.37 -7.75 -27.38
C VAL A 241 -7.73 -7.72 -28.86
N VAL A 242 -8.96 -8.13 -29.18
CA VAL A 242 -9.43 -8.19 -30.58
C VAL A 242 -9.27 -6.85 -31.30
N ALA A 243 -9.08 -6.88 -32.62
CA ALA A 243 -9.01 -5.70 -33.47
C ALA A 243 -10.16 -4.71 -33.18
N GLY A 244 -9.82 -3.44 -32.96
CA GLY A 244 -10.76 -2.39 -32.58
C GLY A 244 -11.39 -2.54 -31.19
N GLY A 245 -11.00 -3.55 -30.41
CA GLY A 245 -11.58 -3.90 -29.12
C GLY A 245 -11.00 -3.13 -27.94
N ARG A 246 -11.61 -3.36 -26.77
CA ARG A 246 -11.14 -2.87 -25.47
C ARG A 246 -11.18 -4.02 -24.48
N PHE A 247 -10.15 -4.13 -23.67
CA PHE A 247 -10.06 -5.05 -22.56
C PHE A 247 -9.86 -4.25 -21.27
N GLU A 248 -10.66 -4.53 -20.26
CA GLU A 248 -10.61 -3.86 -18.97
C GLU A 248 -10.61 -4.91 -17.87
N THR A 249 -9.69 -4.77 -16.92
CA THR A 249 -9.51 -5.72 -15.83
C THR A 249 -8.85 -5.05 -14.63
N TRP A 250 -8.85 -5.72 -13.49
CA TRP A 250 -8.14 -5.34 -12.29
C TRP A 250 -7.11 -6.40 -11.93
N PHE A 251 -5.86 -5.98 -11.77
CA PHE A 251 -4.75 -6.84 -11.35
C PHE A 251 -4.29 -6.49 -9.94
N ILE A 252 -3.77 -7.48 -9.23
CA ILE A 252 -3.13 -7.33 -7.93
C ILE A 252 -1.85 -6.48 -8.10
N ASP A 253 -1.52 -5.69 -7.09
CA ASP A 253 -0.33 -4.86 -7.03
C ASP A 253 0.94 -5.66 -7.36
N THR A 254 1.89 -5.01 -8.03
CA THR A 254 3.13 -5.58 -8.54
C THR A 254 2.96 -6.70 -9.58
N THR A 255 1.82 -6.77 -10.27
CA THR A 255 1.63 -7.70 -11.38
C THR A 255 2.49 -7.28 -12.57
N ALA A 256 3.21 -8.21 -13.19
CA ALA A 256 3.95 -7.92 -14.43
C ALA A 256 3.02 -8.02 -15.65
N LEU A 257 2.86 -6.93 -16.39
CA LEU A 257 2.14 -6.86 -17.65
C LEU A 257 3.15 -6.82 -18.79
N ASN A 258 3.13 -7.84 -19.64
CA ASN A 258 3.98 -7.94 -20.81
C ASN A 258 3.19 -7.51 -22.03
N LEU A 259 3.68 -6.48 -22.71
CA LEU A 259 3.07 -5.92 -23.91
C LEU A 259 3.91 -6.35 -25.11
N HIS A 260 3.28 -6.99 -26.08
CA HIS A 260 3.95 -7.59 -27.24
C HIS A 260 3.65 -6.82 -28.52
N LEU A 261 4.61 -6.79 -29.44
CA LEU A 261 4.40 -6.34 -30.81
C LEU A 261 3.37 -7.24 -31.52
N ALA A 262 2.79 -6.78 -32.62
CA ALA A 262 1.92 -7.61 -33.46
C ALA A 262 2.58 -8.93 -33.93
N SER A 263 3.92 -8.98 -33.98
CA SER A 263 4.70 -10.19 -34.27
C SER A 263 4.72 -11.23 -33.13
N GLY A 264 4.20 -10.88 -31.94
CA GLY A 264 4.27 -11.68 -30.72
C GLY A 264 5.55 -11.47 -29.90
N GLU A 265 6.52 -10.71 -30.40
CA GLU A 265 7.75 -10.38 -29.69
C GLU A 265 7.47 -9.43 -28.52
N LEU A 266 8.17 -9.61 -27.39
CA LEU A 266 8.04 -8.73 -26.23
C LEU A 266 8.51 -7.32 -26.59
N GLN A 267 7.62 -6.33 -26.48
CA GLN A 267 7.95 -4.93 -26.68
C GLN A 267 8.41 -4.30 -25.37
N THR A 268 7.60 -4.46 -24.32
CA THR A 268 7.88 -3.90 -22.99
C THR A 268 7.25 -4.76 -21.90
N CYS A 269 7.85 -4.73 -20.72
CA CYS A 269 7.33 -5.33 -19.50
C CYS A 269 7.16 -4.23 -18.46
N GLU A 270 5.97 -4.13 -17.89
CA GLU A 270 5.66 -3.15 -16.87
C GLU A 270 5.12 -3.80 -15.60
N ILE A 271 5.59 -3.32 -14.45
CA ILE A 271 5.06 -3.72 -13.15
C ILE A 271 3.94 -2.75 -12.76
N ILE A 272 2.71 -3.26 -12.69
CA ILE A 272 1.52 -2.49 -12.34
C ILE A 272 1.58 -2.09 -10.86
N ARG A 273 1.51 -0.79 -10.59
CA ARG A 273 1.49 -0.20 -9.23
C ARG A 273 0.42 0.89 -9.05
N GLU A 274 -0.25 1.22 -10.13
CA GLU A 274 -1.29 2.24 -10.21
C GLU A 274 -2.25 1.88 -11.35
N ASP A 275 -3.37 2.59 -11.43
CA ASP A 275 -4.30 2.47 -12.54
C ASP A 275 -3.63 2.94 -13.83
N VAL A 276 -3.62 2.10 -14.87
CA VAL A 276 -2.92 2.38 -16.13
C VAL A 276 -3.77 2.05 -17.35
N SER A 277 -3.46 2.72 -18.46
CA SER A 277 -4.12 2.51 -19.75
C SER A 277 -3.08 2.44 -20.87
N TYR A 278 -3.28 1.50 -21.79
CA TYR A 278 -2.46 1.32 -22.97
C TYR A 278 -3.30 1.39 -24.23
N VAL A 279 -2.65 1.83 -25.30
CA VAL A 279 -3.19 1.89 -26.64
C VAL A 279 -2.32 1.04 -27.55
N PHE A 280 -2.93 0.18 -28.36
CA PHE A 280 -2.27 -0.53 -29.44
C PHE A 280 -2.61 0.12 -30.78
N GLU A 281 -1.57 0.58 -31.48
CA GLU A 281 -1.68 1.26 -32.78
C GLU A 281 -0.47 0.89 -33.65
N ASN A 282 -0.70 0.66 -34.94
CA ASN A 282 0.31 0.30 -35.93
C ASN A 282 1.17 -0.91 -35.51
N GLY A 283 0.55 -1.89 -34.85
CA GLY A 283 1.21 -3.10 -34.37
C GLY A 283 2.09 -2.93 -33.13
N ARG A 284 1.93 -1.84 -32.37
CA ARG A 284 2.75 -1.51 -31.19
C ARG A 284 1.90 -0.97 -30.04
N TRP A 285 2.30 -1.25 -28.81
CA TRP A 285 1.72 -0.65 -27.62
C TRP A 285 2.36 0.71 -27.28
N ALA A 286 1.56 1.64 -26.78
CA ALA A 286 1.98 2.95 -26.29
C ALA A 286 1.09 3.40 -25.11
N ARG A 287 1.61 4.31 -24.27
CA ARG A 287 0.84 4.98 -23.20
C ARG A 287 0.02 6.16 -23.70
N TYR A 288 0.35 6.69 -24.87
CA TYR A 288 -0.29 7.86 -25.46
C TYR A 288 -0.73 7.52 -26.89
N LEU A 289 -1.78 8.22 -27.36
CA LEU A 289 -2.17 8.18 -28.76
C LEU A 289 -1.06 8.81 -29.59
N THR A 290 -0.53 8.07 -30.56
CA THR A 290 0.49 8.63 -31.46
C THR A 290 -0.14 9.07 -32.78
N GLY A 291 -1.13 8.32 -33.29
CA GLY A 291 -1.91 8.70 -34.48
C GLY A 291 -3.44 8.69 -34.26
N GLY A 292 -3.92 8.14 -33.15
CA GLY A 292 -5.35 8.04 -32.87
C GLY A 292 -6.00 6.84 -33.56
N ARG A 293 -7.31 6.64 -33.36
CA ARG A 293 -8.02 5.48 -33.92
C ARG A 293 -8.07 5.62 -35.45
N GLY A 294 -7.27 4.81 -36.13
CA GLY A 294 -7.00 4.94 -37.55
C GLY A 294 -8.24 4.86 -38.44
N THR A 295 -8.54 5.99 -39.09
CA THR A 295 -8.89 6.04 -40.51
C THR A 295 -8.17 7.24 -41.09
N GLY A 296 -6.96 7.03 -41.62
CA GLY A 296 -6.07 8.11 -42.03
C GLY A 296 -5.64 8.96 -40.85
N SER A 297 -4.64 9.80 -41.06
CA SER A 297 -4.55 11.07 -40.35
C SER A 297 -5.99 11.60 -40.15
N GLY A 298 -6.47 11.81 -38.91
CA GLY A 298 -7.86 12.25 -38.67
C GLY A 298 -8.19 13.47 -39.55
N VAL A 299 -9.47 13.86 -39.76
CA VAL A 299 -9.84 14.94 -40.73
C VAL A 299 -8.85 16.10 -40.77
N PHE A 300 -8.37 16.55 -39.61
CA PHE A 300 -7.28 17.51 -39.51
C PHE A 300 -5.96 17.06 -40.14
N GLY A 301 -5.40 15.92 -39.74
CA GLY A 301 -4.20 15.38 -40.35
C GLY A 301 -4.36 15.05 -41.84
N SER A 302 -5.54 14.62 -42.32
CA SER A 302 -5.72 14.38 -43.77
C SER A 302 -5.84 15.67 -44.55
N LEU A 303 -6.36 16.73 -43.93
CA LEU A 303 -6.29 18.09 -44.45
C LEU A 303 -4.85 18.61 -44.47
N VAL A 304 -4.05 18.34 -43.43
CA VAL A 304 -2.63 18.71 -43.38
C VAL A 304 -1.87 17.98 -44.49
N ASP A 305 -2.07 16.68 -44.65
CA ASP A 305 -1.44 15.90 -45.72
C ASP A 305 -1.90 16.36 -47.11
N ALA A 306 -3.19 16.64 -47.31
CA ALA A 306 -3.70 17.18 -48.56
C ALA A 306 -3.15 18.58 -48.85
N PHE A 307 -2.97 19.40 -47.82
CA PHE A 307 -2.39 20.74 -47.92
C PHE A 307 -0.90 20.69 -48.28
N LEU A 308 -0.11 19.86 -47.61
CA LEU A 308 1.32 19.67 -47.88
C LEU A 308 1.59 19.05 -49.26
N ASN A 309 0.67 18.23 -49.77
CA ASN A 309 0.79 17.62 -51.10
C ASN A 309 0.20 18.49 -52.24
N SER A 310 -0.43 19.63 -51.92
CA SER A 310 -0.99 20.51 -52.95
C SER A 310 0.10 21.30 -53.67
N SER A 311 -0.10 21.62 -54.95
CA SER A 311 0.89 22.37 -55.73
C SER A 311 1.13 23.76 -55.13
N LEU A 312 2.40 24.11 -54.90
CA LEU A 312 2.79 25.42 -54.40
C LEU A 312 2.35 26.55 -55.36
N TYR A 313 1.83 27.63 -54.80
CA TYR A 313 1.47 28.83 -55.55
C TYR A 313 2.72 29.54 -56.09
N GLY A 314 2.73 29.84 -57.40
CA GLY A 314 3.88 30.44 -58.08
C GLY A 314 4.19 31.88 -57.67
N GLY A 315 3.23 32.60 -57.08
CA GLY A 315 3.39 33.99 -56.63
C GLY A 315 3.73 34.15 -55.14
N ARG A 316 4.20 33.08 -54.49
CA ARG A 316 4.61 33.12 -53.07
C ARG A 316 5.72 34.14 -52.80
N LYS A 317 5.64 34.82 -51.66
CA LYS A 317 6.66 35.78 -51.19
C LYS A 317 7.54 35.14 -50.11
N PHE A 318 8.77 35.62 -49.98
CA PHE A 318 9.70 35.26 -48.89
C PHE A 318 9.93 33.75 -48.68
N ALA A 319 9.87 32.95 -49.75
CA ALA A 319 10.00 31.50 -49.70
C ALA A 319 9.00 30.78 -48.77
N ALA A 320 7.85 31.40 -48.47
CA ALA A 320 6.80 30.74 -47.71
C ALA A 320 6.38 29.43 -48.37
N ASP A 321 6.37 28.35 -47.59
CA ASP A 321 5.95 27.02 -48.01
C ASP A 321 4.82 26.51 -47.10
N GLN A 322 4.15 25.46 -47.56
CA GLN A 322 3.05 24.84 -46.80
C GLN A 322 3.54 24.27 -45.47
N GLN A 323 4.78 23.79 -45.40
CA GLN A 323 5.38 23.26 -44.17
C GLN A 323 5.49 24.33 -43.08
N SER A 324 5.96 25.54 -43.41
CA SER A 324 6.08 26.66 -42.47
C SER A 324 4.74 27.04 -41.84
N ILE A 325 3.64 26.92 -42.59
CA ILE A 325 2.29 27.17 -42.06
C ILE A 325 1.88 26.08 -41.08
N VAL A 326 2.13 24.81 -41.41
CA VAL A 326 1.81 23.69 -40.51
C VAL A 326 2.60 23.81 -39.21
N ASP A 327 3.90 24.13 -39.29
CA ASP A 327 4.76 24.32 -38.13
C ASP A 327 4.26 25.48 -37.23
N GLU A 328 3.83 26.60 -37.82
CA GLU A 328 3.27 27.72 -37.06
C GLU A 328 1.89 27.41 -36.45
N ILE A 329 1.06 26.58 -37.10
CA ILE A 329 -0.19 26.07 -36.51
C ILE A 329 0.11 25.24 -35.26
N TYR A 330 1.11 24.35 -35.32
CA TYR A 330 1.53 23.57 -34.15
C TYR A 330 2.06 24.46 -33.03
N ASN A 331 2.91 25.45 -33.35
CA ASN A 331 3.41 26.41 -32.37
C ASN A 331 2.26 27.18 -31.71
N TYR A 332 1.32 27.70 -32.50
CA TYR A 332 0.16 28.41 -31.98
C TYR A 332 -0.68 27.54 -31.03
N LEU A 333 -1.03 26.32 -31.44
CA LEU A 333 -1.82 25.40 -30.61
C LEU A 333 -1.09 25.03 -29.31
N TRP A 334 0.22 24.84 -29.36
CA TRP A 334 1.04 24.59 -28.18
C TRP A 334 0.99 25.77 -27.19
N TYR A 335 1.17 27.01 -27.65
CA TYR A 335 1.11 28.19 -26.78
C TYR A 335 -0.30 28.44 -26.22
N VAL A 336 -1.34 28.17 -27.00
CA VAL A 336 -2.73 28.22 -26.51
C VAL A 336 -2.97 27.17 -25.42
N ALA A 337 -2.43 25.95 -25.56
CA ALA A 337 -2.55 24.91 -24.54
C ALA A 337 -1.82 25.29 -23.24
N LEU A 338 -0.65 25.92 -23.32
CA LEU A 338 0.06 26.46 -22.16
C LEU A 338 -0.76 27.57 -21.47
N TRP A 339 -1.26 28.54 -22.24
CA TRP A 339 -2.11 29.61 -21.70
C TRP A 339 -3.41 29.08 -21.06
N ALA A 340 -3.99 28.03 -21.64
CA ALA A 340 -5.15 27.34 -21.07
C ALA A 340 -4.82 26.62 -19.76
N ASN A 341 -3.64 25.99 -19.68
CA ASN A 341 -3.15 25.34 -18.46
C ASN A 341 -2.98 26.33 -17.30
N ASP A 342 -2.65 27.59 -17.60
CA ASP A 342 -2.53 28.66 -16.62
C ASP A 342 -3.88 29.28 -16.22
N GLY A 343 -4.99 28.74 -16.74
CA GLY A 343 -6.35 29.16 -16.40
C GLY A 343 -6.84 30.38 -17.18
N PHE A 344 -6.30 30.60 -18.39
CA PHE A 344 -6.61 31.77 -19.23
C PHE A 344 -6.48 33.09 -18.46
N PRO A 345 -5.33 33.37 -17.82
CA PRO A 345 -5.16 34.60 -17.07
C PRO A 345 -5.48 35.77 -18.00
N GLY A 346 -6.51 36.52 -17.61
CA GLY A 346 -7.10 37.55 -18.44
C GLY A 346 -6.14 38.73 -18.63
N ASP A 347 -6.35 39.44 -19.73
CA ASP A 347 -5.77 40.74 -19.99
C ASP A 347 -6.29 41.69 -18.89
N ASP A 348 -5.47 41.94 -17.86
CA ASP A 348 -5.79 42.92 -16.84
C ASP A 348 -5.89 44.28 -17.54
N LYS A 349 -7.12 44.75 -17.75
CA LYS A 349 -7.41 46.01 -18.46
C LYS A 349 -6.75 47.23 -17.81
N SER A 350 -6.23 47.11 -16.59
CA SER A 350 -5.46 48.16 -15.92
C SER A 350 -4.00 48.25 -16.39
N ASN A 351 -3.48 47.21 -17.06
CA ASN A 351 -2.14 47.17 -17.63
C ASN A 351 -2.24 46.86 -19.14
N PRO A 352 -2.03 47.84 -20.04
CA PRO A 352 -2.12 47.63 -21.49
C PRO A 352 -1.02 46.70 -22.07
N ARG A 353 -0.20 46.11 -21.20
CA ARG A 353 0.77 45.06 -21.50
C ARG A 353 0.84 44.09 -20.32
N PRO A 354 -0.09 43.11 -20.18
CA PRO A 354 0.13 42.02 -19.24
C PRO A 354 1.45 41.38 -19.61
N GLN A 355 2.43 41.45 -18.72
CA GLN A 355 3.71 40.76 -18.88
C GLN A 355 3.49 39.29 -18.55
N ILE A 356 2.57 38.63 -19.25
CA ILE A 356 2.37 37.19 -19.22
C ILE A 356 3.05 36.72 -20.50
N PRO A 357 4.31 36.24 -20.42
CA PRO A 357 5.09 35.84 -21.58
C PRO A 357 4.31 34.90 -22.51
N GLU A 358 3.53 33.99 -21.94
CA GLU A 358 2.79 32.93 -22.62
C GLU A 358 1.65 33.48 -23.48
N TRP A 359 0.90 34.48 -22.99
CA TRP A 359 -0.15 35.15 -23.75
C TRP A 359 0.41 35.92 -24.94
N ARG A 360 1.51 36.66 -24.71
CA ARG A 360 2.16 37.43 -25.78
C ARG A 360 2.71 36.53 -26.87
N VAL A 361 3.32 35.41 -26.49
CA VAL A 361 3.86 34.45 -27.46
C VAL A 361 2.75 33.76 -28.26
N GLY A 362 1.57 33.53 -27.66
CA GLY A 362 0.38 33.06 -28.38
C GLY A 362 -0.11 34.06 -29.44
N TYR A 363 -0.18 35.34 -29.10
CA TYR A 363 -0.53 36.42 -30.04
C TYR A 363 0.51 36.59 -31.14
N ASP A 364 1.80 36.63 -30.78
CA ASP A 364 2.89 36.73 -31.77
C ASP A 364 2.89 35.52 -32.73
N ALA A 365 2.56 34.32 -32.24
CA ALA A 365 2.40 33.13 -33.07
C ALA A 365 1.20 33.23 -34.03
N ALA A 366 0.08 33.80 -33.58
CA ALA A 366 -1.08 34.06 -34.42
C ALA A 366 -0.77 35.08 -35.54
N ASP A 367 -0.05 36.15 -35.22
CA ASP A 367 0.39 37.16 -36.20
C ASP A 367 1.37 36.55 -37.22
N ARG A 368 2.35 35.76 -36.77
CA ARG A 368 3.25 35.02 -37.67
C ARG A 368 2.48 34.08 -38.58
N LEU A 369 1.54 33.30 -38.05
CA LEU A 369 0.70 32.41 -38.85
C LEU A 369 -0.09 33.18 -39.92
N ALA A 370 -0.65 34.34 -39.57
CA ALA A 370 -1.35 35.21 -40.52
C ALA A 370 -0.41 35.74 -41.63
N ASP A 371 0.82 36.11 -41.28
CA ASP A 371 1.81 36.59 -42.24
C ASP A 371 2.33 35.50 -43.16
N PHE A 372 2.63 34.30 -42.64
CA PHE A 372 3.00 33.14 -43.47
C PHE A 372 1.86 32.73 -44.41
N ALA A 373 0.61 32.76 -43.94
CA ALA A 373 -0.56 32.51 -44.78
C ALA A 373 -0.69 33.53 -45.92
N LYS A 374 -0.54 34.83 -45.65
CA LYS A 374 -0.55 35.88 -46.69
C LYS A 374 0.58 35.69 -47.69
N ASN A 375 1.79 35.40 -47.20
CA ASN A 375 2.97 35.21 -48.03
C ASN A 375 2.85 33.97 -48.94
N LEU A 376 2.19 32.91 -48.48
CA LEU A 376 1.95 31.71 -49.28
C LEU A 376 0.97 31.97 -50.44
N VAL A 377 -0.07 32.78 -50.23
CA VAL A 377 -1.07 33.11 -51.27
C VAL A 377 -0.70 34.33 -52.12
N GLY A 378 0.41 35.01 -51.81
CA GLY A 378 0.96 36.13 -52.59
C GLY A 378 0.29 37.49 -52.37
N ASN A 379 -0.54 37.63 -51.33
CA ASN A 379 -1.21 38.91 -51.00
C ASN A 379 -0.28 39.92 -50.33
#